data_AF-A0A2V3J9K4-F1
#
_entry.id   AF-A0A2V3J9K4-F1
#
_cell.length_a   1.000
_cell.length_b   1.000
_cell.length_c   1.000
_cell.angle_alpha   90.00
_cell.angle_beta   90.00
_cell.angle_gamma   90.00
#
_symmetry.space_group_name_H-M   'P 1'
#
loop_
_entity.id
_entity.type
_entity.pdbx_description
1 polymer ?
#
loop_
_entity_poly.entity_id
_entity_poly.type
_entity_poly.pdbx_seq_one_letter_code
_entity_poly.pdbx_strand_id
1 'polypeptide(L)'
;MNFVVLAFSEFLNWVVLNWNWDALGVICNSILVFVLVVIFLNWVVLNWNWDALGVICNIILVFALVVITWWYAKKVSEQTELMVKDRERNKILEEVQDVLTPTILSLKTEIKAIQDNKIFWKRYPSWVGFDEKGPSKLLTDNKKDRSGAVKDIFRKFPILEGRFSSHDSLCDKLNDFYAKIESEVKTPELTERLKTLVKEFNESREGSYRISKEHSENPDQIFVYCIINFRYPIERSSDSPLPNITPLPNIIFWEKYKNELLKFRDTAQIKELDKEIEEVLTQLRKLDEELLGKIEEIREDYRVTYNFTKYEIDSE
;
A
#
# COMPACT_ATOMS: atom_id res chain seq x y z
N MET A 1 84.86 11.33 1.38
CA MET A 1 84.65 11.53 2.83
C MET A 1 84.80 13.00 3.30
N ASN A 2 85.27 13.96 2.49
CA ASN A 2 85.45 15.36 2.93
C ASN A 2 84.37 16.36 2.51
N PHE A 3 83.44 16.03 1.60
CA PHE A 3 82.41 16.98 1.16
C PHE A 3 81.18 17.01 2.09
N VAL A 4 80.84 15.86 2.69
CA VAL A 4 79.69 15.72 3.60
C VAL A 4 79.96 16.37 4.96
N VAL A 5 81.20 16.30 5.45
CA VAL A 5 81.59 16.86 6.76
C VAL A 5 81.63 18.40 6.72
N LEU A 6 82.11 18.98 5.62
CA LEU A 6 82.11 20.43 5.42
C LEU A 6 80.70 21.01 5.25
N ALA A 7 79.83 20.32 4.48
CA ALA A 7 78.44 20.71 4.32
C ALA A 7 77.64 20.62 5.65
N PHE A 8 77.93 19.62 6.49
CA PHE A 8 77.29 19.45 7.80
C PHE A 8 77.76 20.50 8.82
N SER A 9 79.03 20.92 8.74
CA SER A 9 79.60 21.97 9.60
C SER A 9 79.05 23.36 9.28
N GLU A 10 78.86 23.70 8.00
CA GLU A 10 78.26 24.99 7.61
C GLU A 10 76.76 25.04 7.91
N PHE A 11 76.05 23.92 7.76
CA PHE A 11 74.65 23.78 8.14
C PHE A 11 74.42 23.93 9.65
N LEU A 12 75.28 23.31 10.48
CA LEU A 12 75.22 23.46 11.93
C LEU A 12 75.49 24.90 12.38
N ASN A 13 76.48 25.60 11.78
CA ASN A 13 76.75 27.00 12.11
C ASN A 13 75.60 27.94 11.72
N TRP A 14 74.93 27.68 10.59
CA TRP A 14 73.75 28.44 10.16
C TRP A 14 72.54 28.21 11.10
N VAL A 15 72.34 26.97 11.55
CA VAL A 15 71.27 26.59 12.50
C VAL A 15 71.50 27.18 13.90
N VAL A 16 72.75 27.23 14.37
CA VAL A 16 73.08 27.77 15.71
C VAL A 16 72.91 29.30 15.78
N LEU A 17 73.11 30.03 14.68
CA LEU A 17 73.06 31.50 14.68
C LEU A 17 71.67 32.10 14.50
N ASN A 18 70.66 31.34 14.04
CA ASN A 18 69.37 31.89 13.59
C ASN A 18 68.11 31.21 14.16
N TRP A 19 68.19 30.32 15.16
CA TRP A 19 67.02 29.52 15.56
C TRP A 19 66.57 29.62 17.03
N ASN A 20 65.25 29.64 17.18
CA ASN A 20 64.44 29.67 18.40
C ASN A 20 64.67 28.42 19.28
N TRP A 21 64.86 28.63 20.59
CA TRP A 21 65.26 27.60 21.57
C TRP A 21 64.22 26.51 21.84
N ASP A 22 62.95 26.73 21.49
CA ASP A 22 61.88 25.71 21.62
C ASP A 22 62.00 24.56 20.60
N ALA A 23 62.70 24.77 19.48
CA ALA A 23 62.93 23.74 18.47
C ALA A 23 63.99 22.71 18.90
N LEU A 24 64.89 23.07 19.83
CA LEU A 24 65.97 22.21 20.31
C LEU A 24 65.47 21.04 21.18
N GLY A 25 64.41 21.23 21.96
CA GLY A 25 63.82 20.16 22.78
C GLY A 25 63.21 19.04 21.95
N VAL A 26 62.52 19.40 20.86
CA VAL A 26 61.88 18.44 19.94
C VAL A 26 62.93 17.72 19.10
N ILE A 27 63.98 18.42 18.65
CA ILE A 27 65.07 17.83 17.87
C ILE A 27 65.93 16.91 18.75
N CYS A 28 66.27 17.30 19.99
CA CYS A 28 67.02 16.44 20.91
C CYS A 28 66.24 15.16 21.29
N ASN A 29 64.93 15.24 21.53
CA ASN A 29 64.11 14.05 21.80
C ASN A 29 64.00 13.15 20.56
N SER A 30 63.86 13.74 19.37
CA SER A 30 63.79 13.00 18.12
C SER A 30 65.12 12.32 17.79
N ILE A 31 66.26 12.98 18.04
CA ILE A 31 67.60 12.41 17.89
C ILE A 31 67.82 11.30 18.93
N LEU A 32 67.36 11.46 20.17
CA LEU A 32 67.51 10.45 21.22
C LEU A 32 66.69 9.19 20.91
N VAL A 33 65.44 9.36 20.44
CA VAL A 33 64.60 8.25 19.96
C VAL A 33 65.22 7.60 18.73
N PHE A 34 65.76 8.39 17.78
CA PHE A 34 66.42 7.85 16.60
C PHE A 34 67.69 7.08 16.96
N VAL A 35 68.51 7.59 17.89
CA VAL A 35 69.71 6.90 18.39
C VAL A 35 69.33 5.63 19.15
N LEU A 36 68.26 5.63 19.95
CA LEU A 36 67.77 4.43 20.64
C LEU A 36 67.23 3.39 19.65
N VAL A 37 66.50 3.81 18.60
CA VAL A 37 66.03 2.93 17.53
C VAL A 37 67.21 2.38 16.72
N VAL A 38 68.22 3.19 16.43
CA VAL A 38 69.44 2.75 15.72
C VAL A 38 70.28 1.81 16.59
N ILE A 39 70.41 2.04 17.90
CA ILE A 39 71.09 1.14 18.84
C ILE A 39 70.31 -0.17 18.99
N PHE A 40 68.98 -0.10 19.09
CA PHE A 40 68.12 -1.28 19.13
C PHE A 40 68.21 -2.07 17.83
N LEU A 41 68.15 -1.41 16.67
CA LEU A 41 68.35 -2.03 15.36
C LEU A 41 69.76 -2.61 15.23
N ASN A 42 70.82 -1.91 15.64
CA ASN A 42 72.19 -2.45 15.61
C ASN A 42 72.35 -3.65 16.54
N TRP A 43 71.76 -3.63 17.73
CA TRP A 43 71.79 -4.76 18.66
C TRP A 43 71.03 -5.97 18.10
N VAL A 44 69.89 -5.74 17.44
CA VAL A 44 69.11 -6.75 16.71
C VAL A 44 69.88 -7.29 15.49
N VAL A 45 70.57 -6.42 14.74
CA VAL A 45 71.40 -6.76 13.57
C VAL A 45 72.61 -7.63 13.96
N LEU A 46 73.24 -7.33 15.10
CA LEU A 46 74.48 -7.96 15.54
C LEU A 46 74.26 -9.28 16.30
N ASN A 47 73.12 -9.46 16.98
CA ASN A 47 72.90 -10.61 17.86
C ASN A 47 71.77 -11.56 17.44
N TRP A 48 71.01 -11.25 16.38
CA TRP A 48 69.86 -12.07 15.98
C TRP A 48 70.02 -12.69 14.59
N ASN A 49 69.59 -13.94 14.46
CA ASN A 49 69.57 -14.65 13.19
C ASN A 49 68.53 -14.00 12.25
N TRP A 50 69.01 -13.33 11.21
CA TRP A 50 68.18 -12.61 10.23
C TRP A 50 67.11 -13.49 9.58
N ASP A 51 67.41 -14.78 9.39
CA ASP A 51 66.45 -15.76 8.88
C ASP A 51 65.29 -15.98 9.87
N ALA A 52 65.59 -16.02 11.17
CA ALA A 52 64.57 -16.16 12.21
C ALA A 52 63.68 -14.91 12.31
N LEU A 53 64.25 -13.71 12.07
CA LEU A 53 63.52 -12.44 12.11
C LEU A 53 62.58 -12.29 10.90
N GLY A 54 63.02 -12.68 9.71
CA GLY A 54 62.17 -12.76 8.51
C GLY A 54 61.01 -13.74 8.67
N VAL A 55 61.26 -14.89 9.30
CA VAL A 55 60.21 -15.88 9.63
C VAL A 55 59.20 -15.31 10.63
N ILE A 56 59.65 -14.65 11.71
CA ILE A 56 58.77 -14.04 12.72
C ILE A 56 57.93 -12.90 12.11
N CYS A 57 58.53 -12.02 11.31
CA CYS A 57 57.80 -10.93 10.63
C CYS A 57 56.75 -11.48 9.65
N ASN A 58 57.07 -12.51 8.88
CA ASN A 58 56.10 -13.16 7.99
C ASN A 58 54.96 -13.82 8.77
N ILE A 59 55.25 -14.48 9.90
CA ILE A 59 54.21 -15.05 10.77
C ILE A 59 53.28 -13.96 11.31
N ILE A 60 53.83 -12.83 11.76
CA ILE A 60 53.04 -11.69 12.25
C ILE A 60 52.19 -11.08 11.13
N LEU A 61 52.75 -10.91 9.93
CA LEU A 61 52.01 -10.37 8.78
C LEU A 61 50.89 -11.31 8.33
N VAL A 62 51.16 -12.62 8.26
CA VAL A 62 50.14 -13.63 7.93
C VAL A 62 49.07 -13.67 9.01
N PHE A 63 49.45 -13.62 10.29
CA PHE A 63 48.48 -13.58 11.38
C PHE A 63 47.63 -12.30 11.35
N ALA A 64 48.24 -11.14 11.12
CA ALA A 64 47.55 -9.86 10.95
C ALA A 64 46.59 -9.92 9.75
N LEU A 65 47.01 -10.49 8.63
CA LEU A 65 46.16 -10.68 7.45
C LEU A 65 44.96 -11.58 7.79
N VAL A 66 45.18 -12.73 8.45
CA VAL A 66 44.11 -13.65 8.88
C VAL A 66 43.12 -12.95 9.81
N VAL A 67 43.60 -12.17 10.79
CA VAL A 67 42.74 -11.41 11.71
C VAL A 67 41.93 -10.34 10.97
N ILE A 68 42.54 -9.61 10.03
CA ILE A 68 41.85 -8.60 9.21
C ILE A 68 40.80 -9.28 8.31
N THR A 69 41.14 -10.40 7.67
CA THR A 69 40.21 -11.16 6.83
C THR A 69 39.04 -11.72 7.64
N TRP A 70 39.29 -12.26 8.84
CA TRP A 70 38.23 -12.74 9.73
C TRP A 70 37.31 -11.61 10.20
N TRP A 71 37.89 -10.46 10.57
CA TRP A 71 37.12 -9.28 10.95
C TRP A 71 36.25 -8.76 9.80
N TYR A 72 36.81 -8.71 8.59
CA TYR A 72 36.06 -8.32 7.38
C TYR A 72 34.93 -9.30 7.08
N ALA A 73 35.19 -10.61 7.13
CA ALA A 73 34.17 -11.65 6.94
C ALA A 73 33.05 -11.53 7.98
N LYS A 74 33.39 -11.26 9.26
CA LYS A 74 32.41 -11.02 10.31
C LYS A 74 31.56 -9.78 10.01
N LYS A 75 32.17 -8.67 9.58
CA LYS A 75 31.45 -7.44 9.21
C LYS A 75 30.52 -7.64 8.03
N VAL A 76 30.96 -8.37 7.00
CA VAL A 76 30.12 -8.73 5.85
C VAL A 76 28.94 -9.61 6.28
N SER A 77 29.16 -10.56 7.20
CA SER A 77 28.08 -11.39 7.75
C SER A 77 27.05 -10.55 8.51
N GLU A 78 27.48 -9.64 9.39
CA GLU A 78 26.61 -8.72 10.13
C GLU A 78 25.79 -7.84 9.18
N GLN A 79 26.42 -7.29 8.13
CA GLN A 79 25.73 -6.50 7.11
C GLN A 79 24.71 -7.33 6.32
N THR A 80 25.05 -8.57 5.97
CA THR A 80 24.17 -9.47 5.23
C THR A 80 22.92 -9.80 6.05
N GLU A 81 23.07 -10.04 7.35
CA GLU A 81 21.95 -10.31 8.26
C GLU A 81 20.99 -9.11 8.35
N LEU A 82 21.54 -7.89 8.48
CA LEU A 82 20.73 -6.66 8.47
C LEU A 82 20.00 -6.47 7.14
N MET A 83 20.67 -6.71 6.00
CA MET A 83 20.04 -6.62 4.67
C MET A 83 18.90 -7.62 4.48
N VAL A 84 19.04 -8.85 4.99
CA VAL A 84 17.97 -9.86 4.93
C VAL A 84 16.77 -9.39 5.75
N LYS A 85 17.01 -8.86 6.96
CA LYS A 85 15.97 -8.33 7.83
C LYS A 85 15.24 -7.13 7.21
N ASP A 86 15.97 -6.20 6.60
CA ASP A 86 15.38 -5.04 5.91
C ASP A 86 14.56 -5.46 4.69
N ARG A 87 15.04 -6.45 3.93
CA ARG A 87 14.29 -6.99 2.78
C ARG A 87 12.99 -7.66 3.23
N GLU A 88 13.04 -8.43 4.31
CA GLU A 88 11.86 -9.06 4.88
C GLU A 88 10.87 -7.99 5.37
N ARG A 89 11.34 -7.01 6.14
CA ARG A 89 10.51 -5.89 6.61
C ARG A 89 9.82 -5.16 5.46
N ASN A 90 10.54 -4.83 4.40
CA ASN A 90 9.95 -4.16 3.23
C ASN A 90 8.91 -5.03 2.53
N LYS A 91 9.14 -6.34 2.45
CA LYS A 91 8.16 -7.28 1.89
C LYS A 91 6.88 -7.34 2.72
N ILE A 92 7.01 -7.37 4.06
CA ILE A 92 5.83 -7.33 4.93
C ILE A 92 5.11 -5.98 4.82
N LEU A 93 5.85 -4.88 4.68
CA LEU A 93 5.25 -3.57 4.46
C LEU A 93 4.42 -3.53 3.17
N GLU A 94 4.93 -4.12 2.08
CA GLU A 94 4.18 -4.29 0.82
C GLU A 94 2.91 -5.13 1.03
N GLU A 95 2.99 -6.25 1.76
CA GLU A 95 1.81 -7.04 2.12
C GLU A 95 0.77 -6.23 2.92
N VAL A 96 1.22 -5.34 3.81
CA VAL A 96 0.34 -4.49 4.60
C VAL A 96 -0.32 -3.41 3.73
N GLN A 97 0.46 -2.66 2.96
CA GLN A 97 0.01 -1.52 2.17
C GLN A 97 -0.83 -1.94 0.97
N ASP A 98 -0.43 -2.99 0.26
CA ASP A 98 -1.06 -3.36 -1.02
C ASP A 98 -2.20 -4.37 -0.86
N VAL A 99 -2.27 -5.08 0.27
CA VAL A 99 -3.24 -6.16 0.48
C VAL A 99 -4.11 -5.91 1.71
N LEU A 100 -3.51 -5.83 2.90
CA LEU A 100 -4.28 -5.80 4.14
C LEU A 100 -5.05 -4.48 4.31
N THR A 101 -4.40 -3.33 4.12
CA THR A 101 -5.03 -2.00 4.29
C THR A 101 -6.17 -1.75 3.30
N PRO A 102 -6.01 -1.97 1.98
CA PRO A 102 -7.09 -1.77 1.02
C PRO A 102 -8.26 -2.73 1.26
N THR A 103 -7.97 -3.96 1.67
CA THR A 103 -9.02 -4.93 1.99
C THR A 103 -9.82 -4.50 3.23
N ILE A 104 -9.16 -4.01 4.28
CA ILE A 104 -9.82 -3.49 5.48
C ILE A 104 -10.77 -2.34 5.12
N LEU A 105 -10.31 -1.41 4.27
CA LEU A 105 -11.14 -0.28 3.83
C LEU A 105 -12.39 -0.76 3.09
N SER A 106 -12.20 -1.63 2.10
CA SER A 106 -13.28 -2.21 1.30
C SER A 106 -14.31 -2.94 2.15
N LEU A 107 -13.87 -3.82 3.05
CA LEU A 107 -14.78 -4.54 3.97
C LEU A 107 -15.57 -3.58 4.86
N LYS A 108 -14.94 -2.51 5.37
CA LYS A 108 -15.64 -1.50 6.17
C LYS A 108 -16.69 -0.76 5.35
N THR A 109 -16.39 -0.42 4.10
CA THR A 109 -17.33 0.22 3.19
C THR A 109 -18.52 -0.69 2.87
N GLU A 110 -18.26 -1.97 2.55
CA GLU A 110 -19.30 -2.97 2.27
C GLU A 110 -20.21 -3.20 3.48
N ILE A 111 -19.65 -3.45 4.67
CA ILE A 111 -20.42 -3.63 5.91
C ILE A 111 -21.31 -2.42 6.17
N LYS A 112 -20.77 -1.20 6.05
CA LYS A 112 -21.53 0.03 6.25
C LYS A 112 -22.65 0.18 5.23
N ALA A 113 -22.38 -0.10 3.96
CA ALA A 113 -23.40 -0.04 2.91
C ALA A 113 -24.55 -1.02 3.17
N ILE A 114 -24.26 -2.23 3.65
CA ILE A 114 -25.28 -3.20 4.07
C ILE A 114 -26.07 -2.69 5.27
N GLN A 115 -25.40 -2.20 6.31
CA GLN A 115 -26.04 -1.70 7.53
C GLN A 115 -26.96 -0.49 7.27
N ASP A 116 -26.52 0.43 6.41
CA ASP A 116 -27.25 1.64 6.06
C ASP A 116 -28.32 1.40 4.98
N ASN A 117 -28.51 0.16 4.50
CA ASN A 117 -29.34 -0.19 3.34
C ASN A 117 -29.00 0.59 2.05
N LYS A 118 -27.77 1.10 1.96
CA LYS A 118 -27.27 1.85 0.80
C LYS A 118 -26.64 0.90 -0.22
N ILE A 119 -27.44 -0.05 -0.70
CA ILE A 119 -27.01 -1.00 -1.72
C ILE A 119 -27.25 -0.40 -3.11
N PHE A 120 -26.18 -0.27 -3.89
CA PHE A 120 -26.21 0.34 -5.22
C PHE A 120 -25.87 -0.68 -6.31
N TRP A 121 -26.90 -1.07 -7.03
CA TRP A 121 -26.88 -2.05 -8.09
C TRP A 121 -26.52 -1.45 -9.45
N LYS A 122 -25.24 -1.30 -9.76
CA LYS A 122 -24.78 -0.86 -11.09
C LYS A 122 -24.54 -2.05 -12.01
N ARG A 123 -24.87 -1.94 -13.30
CA ARG A 123 -24.39 -2.89 -14.33
C ARG A 123 -23.06 -2.39 -14.89
N TYR A 124 -21.97 -2.56 -14.15
CA TYR A 124 -20.61 -2.48 -14.72
C TYR A 124 -20.13 -3.90 -15.02
N PRO A 125 -19.12 -4.14 -15.88
CA PRO A 125 -18.70 -5.49 -16.26
C PRO A 125 -18.12 -6.35 -15.11
N SER A 126 -18.21 -5.90 -13.85
CA SER A 126 -17.64 -6.61 -12.71
C SER A 126 -18.23 -6.31 -11.33
N TRP A 127 -19.26 -5.47 -11.17
CA TRP A 127 -19.76 -5.05 -9.85
C TRP A 127 -21.25 -4.84 -9.88
N VAL A 128 -22.00 -5.43 -8.95
CA VAL A 128 -23.37 -5.06 -8.64
C VAL A 128 -23.49 -5.07 -7.11
N GLY A 129 -23.93 -3.96 -6.50
CA GLY A 129 -24.28 -3.89 -5.07
C GLY A 129 -23.46 -2.89 -4.24
N PHE A 130 -22.20 -2.64 -4.61
CA PHE A 130 -21.29 -1.76 -3.85
C PHE A 130 -20.53 -0.81 -4.78
N ASP A 131 -20.30 0.42 -4.32
CA ASP A 131 -19.54 1.44 -5.06
C ASP A 131 -18.05 1.10 -5.17
N GLU A 132 -17.53 0.30 -4.24
CA GLU A 132 -16.14 -0.14 -4.20
C GLU A 132 -15.97 -1.55 -4.75
N LYS A 133 -14.76 -1.80 -5.26
CA LYS A 133 -14.34 -3.12 -5.68
C LYS A 133 -14.31 -4.04 -4.45
N GLY A 134 -15.00 -5.17 -4.51
CA GLY A 134 -14.92 -6.20 -3.48
C GLY A 134 -13.50 -6.80 -3.32
N PRO A 135 -13.25 -7.47 -2.18
CA PRO A 135 -11.91 -7.84 -1.73
C PRO A 135 -11.12 -8.66 -2.74
N SER A 136 -11.70 -9.70 -3.35
CA SER A 136 -10.96 -10.58 -4.28
C SER A 136 -10.45 -9.86 -5.53
N LYS A 137 -11.17 -8.86 -6.01
CA LYS A 137 -10.86 -8.12 -7.23
C LYS A 137 -10.01 -6.89 -6.95
N LEU A 138 -10.06 -6.31 -5.75
CA LEU A 138 -8.96 -5.47 -5.24
C LEU A 138 -7.63 -6.23 -5.28
N LEU A 139 -7.66 -7.52 -4.96
CA LEU A 139 -6.47 -8.38 -4.97
C LEU A 139 -6.14 -8.99 -6.35
N THR A 140 -7.02 -8.88 -7.35
CA THR A 140 -6.84 -9.55 -8.67
C THR A 140 -6.93 -8.67 -9.91
N ASP A 141 -7.30 -7.39 -9.85
CA ASP A 141 -7.37 -6.54 -11.06
C ASP A 141 -6.00 -6.26 -11.72
N ASN A 142 -4.90 -6.73 -11.14
CA ASN A 142 -3.62 -6.98 -11.83
C ASN A 142 -3.56 -8.41 -12.40
N LYS A 143 -4.57 -8.79 -13.18
CA LYS A 143 -4.91 -10.18 -13.61
C LYS A 143 -3.89 -10.90 -14.51
N LYS A 144 -2.63 -10.46 -14.57
CA LYS A 144 -1.51 -11.25 -15.11
C LYS A 144 -0.54 -11.76 -14.03
N ASP A 145 -0.57 -11.21 -12.82
CA ASP A 145 0.13 -11.76 -11.66
C ASP A 145 -0.65 -11.32 -10.43
N ARG A 146 -1.25 -12.26 -9.67
CA ARG A 146 -1.54 -11.97 -8.24
C ARG A 146 -0.23 -11.40 -7.70
N SER A 147 -0.22 -10.15 -7.21
CA SER A 147 1.02 -9.51 -6.75
C SER A 147 1.72 -10.46 -5.78
N GLY A 148 3.06 -10.44 -5.73
CA GLY A 148 3.82 -11.32 -4.84
C GLY A 148 3.23 -11.32 -3.42
N ALA A 149 2.87 -10.12 -2.94
CA ALA A 149 2.16 -9.87 -1.70
C ALA A 149 0.86 -10.68 -1.52
N VAL A 150 -0.05 -10.69 -2.49
CA VAL A 150 -1.31 -11.46 -2.40
C VAL A 150 -1.03 -12.97 -2.31
N LYS A 151 -0.12 -13.48 -3.14
CA LYS A 151 0.26 -14.91 -3.10
C LYS A 151 0.90 -15.27 -1.76
N ASP A 152 1.75 -14.39 -1.23
CA ASP A 152 2.42 -14.59 0.04
C ASP A 152 1.42 -14.57 1.22
N ILE A 153 0.45 -13.65 1.21
CA ILE A 153 -0.61 -13.59 2.21
C ILE A 153 -1.46 -14.86 2.21
N PHE A 154 -1.91 -15.34 1.05
CA PHE A 154 -2.67 -16.59 0.98
C PHE A 154 -1.83 -17.82 1.32
N ARG A 155 -0.52 -17.80 1.04
CA ARG A 155 0.36 -18.89 1.48
C ARG A 155 0.53 -18.92 3.00
N LYS A 156 0.67 -17.74 3.64
CA LYS A 156 0.79 -17.62 5.10
C LYS A 156 -0.54 -17.88 5.82
N PHE A 157 -1.64 -17.43 5.22
CA PHE A 157 -2.98 -17.48 5.77
C PHE A 157 -3.97 -18.14 4.78
N PRO A 158 -3.87 -19.46 4.55
CA PRO A 158 -4.65 -20.17 3.54
C PRO A 158 -6.17 -20.11 3.79
N ILE A 159 -6.58 -19.91 5.04
CA ILE A 159 -8.00 -19.73 5.39
C ILE A 159 -8.62 -18.49 4.74
N LEU A 160 -7.82 -17.48 4.40
CA LEU A 160 -8.31 -16.27 3.72
C LEU A 160 -8.74 -16.57 2.30
N GLU A 161 -7.99 -17.36 1.53
CA GLU A 161 -8.34 -17.67 0.12
C GLU A 161 -9.73 -18.32 0.01
N GLY A 162 -10.04 -19.26 0.89
CA GLY A 162 -11.37 -19.89 0.94
C GLY A 162 -12.48 -18.91 1.31
N ARG A 163 -12.22 -17.99 2.25
CA ARG A 163 -13.21 -16.99 2.67
C ARG A 163 -13.46 -15.91 1.61
N PHE A 164 -12.43 -15.47 0.91
CA PHE A 164 -12.56 -14.56 -0.23
C PHE A 164 -13.34 -15.22 -1.36
N SER A 165 -13.12 -16.51 -1.61
CA SER A 165 -13.90 -17.26 -2.61
C SER A 165 -15.39 -17.37 -2.21
N SER A 166 -15.68 -17.58 -0.92
CA SER A 166 -17.05 -17.56 -0.41
C SER A 166 -17.71 -16.19 -0.54
N HIS A 167 -16.95 -15.11 -0.30
CA HIS A 167 -17.40 -13.72 -0.50
C HIS A 167 -17.81 -13.49 -1.96
N ASP A 168 -16.92 -13.83 -2.90
CA ASP A 168 -17.19 -13.69 -4.33
C ASP A 168 -18.45 -14.43 -4.76
N SER A 169 -18.64 -15.65 -4.24
CA SER A 169 -19.84 -16.43 -4.55
C SER A 169 -21.12 -15.77 -4.05
N LEU A 170 -21.09 -15.08 -2.91
CA LEU A 170 -22.24 -14.33 -2.40
C LEU A 170 -22.50 -13.09 -3.27
N CYS A 171 -21.45 -12.35 -3.65
CA CYS A 171 -21.58 -11.23 -4.58
C CYS A 171 -22.14 -11.66 -5.94
N ASP A 172 -21.69 -12.79 -6.48
CA ASP A 172 -22.22 -13.34 -7.74
C ASP A 172 -23.71 -13.69 -7.62
N LYS A 173 -24.15 -14.26 -6.49
CA LYS A 173 -25.58 -14.50 -6.24
C LYS A 173 -26.38 -13.20 -6.19
N LEU A 174 -25.86 -12.15 -5.56
CA LEU A 174 -26.51 -10.83 -5.57
C LEU A 174 -26.61 -10.26 -7.00
N ASN A 175 -25.59 -10.44 -7.83
CA ASN A 175 -25.60 -10.05 -9.24
C ASN A 175 -26.71 -10.79 -10.01
N ASP A 176 -26.90 -12.09 -9.76
CA ASP A 176 -27.96 -12.89 -10.38
C ASP A 176 -29.35 -12.40 -9.97
N PHE A 177 -29.56 -12.07 -8.69
CA PHE A 177 -30.83 -11.50 -8.24
C PHE A 177 -31.12 -10.14 -8.87
N TYR A 178 -30.11 -9.29 -8.97
CA TYR A 178 -30.24 -8.03 -9.70
C TYR A 178 -30.65 -8.25 -11.15
N ALA A 179 -29.99 -9.17 -11.87
CA ALA A 179 -30.31 -9.45 -13.27
C ALA A 179 -31.77 -9.94 -13.43
N LYS A 180 -32.26 -10.74 -12.48
CA LYS A 180 -33.67 -11.17 -12.44
C LYS A 180 -34.61 -10.00 -12.20
N ILE A 181 -34.33 -9.13 -11.23
CA ILE A 181 -35.14 -7.92 -10.97
C ILE A 181 -35.12 -6.99 -12.20
N GLU A 182 -33.96 -6.77 -12.82
CA GLU A 182 -33.84 -5.97 -14.05
C GLU A 182 -34.74 -6.54 -15.15
N SER A 183 -34.71 -7.87 -15.36
CA SER A 183 -35.51 -8.52 -16.39
C SER A 183 -37.03 -8.42 -16.14
N GLU A 184 -37.44 -8.46 -14.88
CA GLU A 184 -38.85 -8.36 -14.48
C GLU A 184 -39.36 -6.91 -14.59
N VAL A 185 -38.55 -5.93 -14.20
CA VAL A 185 -38.92 -4.51 -14.22
C VAL A 185 -38.90 -3.96 -15.65
N LYS A 186 -37.92 -4.35 -16.47
CA LYS A 186 -37.67 -3.78 -17.80
C LYS A 186 -38.63 -4.33 -18.86
N THR A 187 -39.90 -3.99 -18.71
CA THR A 187 -40.98 -4.35 -19.63
C THR A 187 -41.22 -3.25 -20.67
N PRO A 188 -41.74 -3.59 -21.88
CA PRO A 188 -42.15 -2.58 -22.86
C PRO A 188 -43.20 -1.59 -22.30
N GLU A 189 -44.07 -2.07 -21.40
CA GLU A 189 -45.08 -1.23 -20.73
C GLU A 189 -44.43 -0.15 -19.88
N LEU A 190 -43.43 -0.51 -19.06
CA LEU A 190 -42.67 0.46 -18.27
C LEU A 190 -41.96 1.48 -19.19
N THR A 191 -41.31 1.02 -20.25
CA THR A 191 -40.59 1.89 -21.20
C THR A 191 -41.50 2.95 -21.80
N GLU A 192 -42.68 2.54 -22.31
CA GLU A 192 -43.62 3.48 -22.91
C GLU A 192 -44.24 4.41 -21.85
N ARG A 193 -44.48 3.90 -20.63
CA ARG A 193 -44.97 4.74 -19.54
C ARG A 193 -43.94 5.79 -19.12
N LEU A 194 -42.66 5.42 -19.03
CA LEU A 194 -41.57 6.35 -18.72
C LEU A 194 -41.44 7.45 -19.77
N LYS A 195 -41.47 7.11 -21.06
CA LYS A 195 -41.47 8.11 -22.16
C LYS A 195 -42.63 9.09 -22.02
N THR A 196 -43.82 8.57 -21.71
CA THR A 196 -45.03 9.38 -21.52
C THR A 196 -44.89 10.33 -20.34
N LEU A 197 -44.47 9.83 -19.17
CA LEU A 197 -44.30 10.64 -17.97
C LEU A 197 -43.22 11.72 -18.13
N VAL A 198 -42.11 11.40 -18.81
CA VAL A 198 -41.04 12.38 -19.09
C VAL A 198 -41.54 13.46 -20.04
N LYS A 199 -42.31 13.10 -21.07
CA LYS A 199 -42.96 14.05 -21.96
C LYS A 199 -43.91 14.98 -21.19
N GLU A 200 -44.85 14.43 -20.42
CA GLU A 200 -45.80 15.19 -19.59
C GLU A 200 -45.07 16.13 -18.62
N PHE A 201 -44.00 15.64 -17.99
CA PHE A 201 -43.18 16.42 -17.07
C PHE A 201 -42.49 17.59 -17.78
N ASN A 202 -41.91 17.36 -18.94
CA ASN A 202 -41.21 18.39 -19.71
C ASN A 202 -42.17 19.42 -20.34
N GLU A 203 -43.37 19.01 -20.75
CA GLU A 203 -44.41 19.91 -21.27
C GLU A 203 -44.88 20.89 -20.19
N SER A 204 -44.96 20.45 -18.93
CA SER A 204 -45.33 21.29 -17.78
C SER A 204 -44.23 22.27 -17.31
N ARG A 205 -43.07 22.32 -17.99
CA ARG A 205 -41.88 23.05 -17.53
C ARG A 205 -41.16 23.79 -18.64
N GLU A 206 -40.42 24.82 -18.26
CA GLU A 206 -39.62 25.65 -19.19
C GLU A 206 -38.12 25.49 -18.94
N GLY A 207 -37.33 25.68 -20.00
CA GLY A 207 -35.86 25.82 -19.93
C GLY A 207 -35.14 24.71 -19.16
N SER A 208 -34.28 25.13 -18.22
CA SER A 208 -33.40 24.27 -17.40
C SER A 208 -34.13 23.36 -16.41
N TYR A 209 -35.46 23.50 -16.27
CA TYR A 209 -36.27 22.66 -15.38
C TYR A 209 -36.75 21.36 -16.05
N ARG A 210 -36.50 21.21 -17.35
CA ARG A 210 -36.77 20.00 -18.13
C ARG A 210 -35.69 18.95 -17.90
N ILE A 211 -36.08 17.69 -17.99
CA ILE A 211 -35.14 16.57 -18.15
C ILE A 211 -34.36 16.79 -19.44
N SER A 212 -33.04 16.58 -19.40
CA SER A 212 -32.17 16.79 -20.56
C SER A 212 -32.62 15.95 -21.76
N LYS A 213 -32.31 16.43 -22.97
CA LYS A 213 -32.70 15.76 -24.21
C LYS A 213 -32.22 14.30 -24.25
N GLU A 214 -30.95 14.09 -23.90
CA GLU A 214 -30.32 12.77 -23.79
C GLU A 214 -31.13 11.82 -22.90
N HIS A 215 -31.52 12.27 -21.71
CA HIS A 215 -32.29 11.47 -20.76
C HIS A 215 -33.76 11.29 -21.20
N SER A 216 -34.32 12.25 -21.94
CA SER A 216 -35.69 12.18 -22.43
C SER A 216 -35.86 11.22 -23.61
N GLU A 217 -34.82 11.05 -24.43
CA GLU A 217 -34.81 10.11 -25.55
C GLU A 217 -34.62 8.66 -25.08
N ASN A 218 -33.98 8.45 -23.92
CA ASN A 218 -33.77 7.14 -23.33
C ASN A 218 -34.03 7.13 -21.81
N PRO A 219 -35.28 7.33 -21.37
CA PRO A 219 -35.61 7.44 -19.95
C PRO A 219 -35.35 6.14 -19.18
N ASP A 220 -35.37 5.00 -19.87
CA ASP A 220 -35.12 3.69 -19.29
C ASP A 220 -33.73 3.60 -18.67
N GLN A 221 -32.71 4.20 -19.29
CA GLN A 221 -31.33 4.13 -18.78
C GLN A 221 -31.16 4.71 -17.38
N ILE A 222 -32.04 5.64 -16.98
CA ILE A 222 -31.94 6.34 -15.69
C ILE A 222 -33.03 5.88 -14.75
N PHE A 223 -34.27 5.82 -15.21
CA PHE A 223 -35.39 5.63 -14.29
C PHE A 223 -35.65 4.15 -14.00
N VAL A 224 -35.37 3.22 -14.93
CA VAL A 224 -35.37 1.78 -14.59
C VAL A 224 -34.32 1.52 -13.51
N TYR A 225 -33.16 2.16 -13.64
CA TYR A 225 -32.10 2.06 -12.66
C TYR A 225 -32.55 2.51 -11.25
N CYS A 226 -33.28 3.63 -11.15
CA CYS A 226 -33.86 4.10 -9.88
C CYS A 226 -34.93 3.15 -9.31
N ILE A 227 -35.73 2.49 -10.16
CA ILE A 227 -36.75 1.52 -9.74
C ILE A 227 -36.10 0.27 -9.15
N ILE A 228 -35.01 -0.21 -9.77
CA ILE A 228 -34.25 -1.36 -9.25
C ILE A 228 -33.51 -0.96 -7.95
N ASN A 229 -32.89 0.21 -7.92
CA ASN A 229 -32.14 0.77 -6.80
C ASN A 229 -32.97 1.55 -5.79
N PHE A 230 -34.23 1.17 -5.57
CA PHE A 230 -35.15 1.96 -4.75
C PHE A 230 -34.72 2.22 -3.30
N ARG A 231 -33.80 1.41 -2.75
CA ARG A 231 -33.24 1.59 -1.41
C ARG A 231 -32.12 2.61 -1.36
N TYR A 232 -31.47 2.88 -2.49
CA TYR A 232 -30.45 3.89 -2.58
C TYR A 232 -31.11 5.28 -2.54
N PRO A 233 -30.80 6.12 -1.54
CA PRO A 233 -31.37 7.45 -1.47
C PRO A 233 -30.84 8.30 -2.62
N ILE A 234 -31.74 8.84 -3.44
CA ILE A 234 -31.39 9.90 -4.39
C ILE A 234 -31.27 11.19 -3.57
N GLU A 235 -30.08 11.46 -3.06
CA GLU A 235 -29.81 12.61 -2.22
C GLU A 235 -29.82 13.92 -3.05
N ARG A 236 -30.45 14.96 -2.49
CA ARG A 236 -30.27 16.33 -2.97
C ARG A 236 -28.89 16.78 -2.48
N SER A 237 -27.89 16.81 -3.36
CA SER A 237 -26.56 17.31 -2.98
C SER A 237 -26.67 18.76 -2.51
N SER A 238 -26.32 19.01 -1.24
CA SER A 238 -26.12 20.35 -0.67
C SER A 238 -24.81 20.99 -1.13
N ASP A 239 -23.88 20.17 -1.61
CA ASP A 239 -22.49 20.54 -1.88
C ASP A 239 -22.23 20.77 -3.38
N SER A 240 -23.29 20.87 -4.17
CA SER A 240 -23.19 21.41 -5.53
C SER A 240 -22.60 22.82 -5.43
N PRO A 241 -21.52 23.15 -6.17
CA PRO A 241 -20.82 24.45 -6.08
C PRO A 241 -21.66 25.65 -6.56
N LEU A 242 -22.96 25.46 -6.74
CA LEU A 242 -23.93 26.44 -7.18
C LEU A 242 -25.00 26.57 -6.09
N PRO A 243 -24.85 27.54 -5.16
CA PRO A 243 -25.63 27.64 -3.92
C PRO A 243 -27.12 28.00 -4.09
N ASN A 244 -27.65 27.99 -5.32
CA ASN A 244 -29.03 28.40 -5.64
C ASN A 244 -29.72 27.51 -6.67
N ILE A 245 -29.25 26.28 -6.92
CA ILE A 245 -29.91 25.44 -7.93
C ILE A 245 -31.09 24.70 -7.31
N THR A 246 -32.27 25.02 -7.83
CA THR A 246 -33.45 24.18 -7.85
C THR A 246 -33.09 22.69 -7.91
N PRO A 247 -33.76 21.79 -7.15
CA PRO A 247 -33.48 20.36 -7.24
C PRO A 247 -33.42 19.90 -8.70
N LEU A 248 -32.41 19.08 -9.03
CA LEU A 248 -32.17 18.60 -10.39
C LEU A 248 -33.47 18.06 -10.99
N PRO A 249 -33.79 18.34 -12.27
CA PRO A 249 -35.04 17.90 -12.91
C PRO A 249 -35.34 16.41 -12.70
N ASN A 250 -34.32 15.55 -12.71
CA ASN A 250 -34.44 14.12 -12.46
C ASN A 250 -34.90 13.78 -11.03
N ILE A 251 -34.43 14.52 -10.01
CA ILE A 251 -34.84 14.34 -8.61
C ILE A 251 -36.30 14.73 -8.46
N ILE A 252 -36.71 15.86 -9.03
CA ILE A 252 -38.11 16.31 -8.93
C ILE A 252 -39.04 15.36 -9.70
N PHE A 253 -38.60 14.86 -10.86
CA PHE A 253 -39.33 13.82 -11.59
C PHE A 253 -39.53 12.58 -10.73
N TRP A 254 -38.45 12.07 -10.13
CA TRP A 254 -38.51 10.89 -9.26
C TRP A 254 -39.46 11.12 -8.09
N GLU A 255 -39.34 12.24 -7.37
CA GLU A 255 -40.23 12.56 -6.25
C GLU A 255 -41.72 12.60 -6.66
N LYS A 256 -42.02 13.12 -7.85
CA LYS A 256 -43.38 13.23 -8.37
C LYS A 256 -43.97 11.88 -8.77
N TYR A 257 -43.21 11.03 -9.45
CA TYR A 257 -43.74 9.81 -10.08
C TYR A 257 -43.30 8.50 -9.42
N LYS A 258 -42.42 8.51 -8.41
CA LYS A 258 -41.91 7.29 -7.76
C LYS A 258 -43.00 6.32 -7.31
N ASN A 259 -44.10 6.82 -6.73
CA ASN A 259 -45.16 5.95 -6.21
C ASN A 259 -45.88 5.18 -7.33
N GLU A 260 -45.93 5.76 -8.53
CA GLU A 260 -46.47 5.11 -9.71
C GLU A 260 -45.45 4.12 -10.29
N LEU A 261 -44.20 4.58 -10.47
CA LEU A 261 -43.13 3.79 -11.07
C LEU A 261 -42.74 2.57 -10.22
N LEU A 262 -42.79 2.68 -8.89
CA LEU A 262 -42.50 1.57 -7.99
C LEU A 262 -43.57 0.48 -8.02
N LYS A 263 -44.74 0.70 -8.63
CA LYS A 263 -45.73 -0.38 -8.85
C LYS A 263 -45.23 -1.44 -9.82
N PHE A 264 -44.34 -1.09 -10.75
CA PHE A 264 -43.70 -2.07 -11.63
C PHE A 264 -42.75 -3.02 -10.88
N ARG A 265 -42.39 -2.67 -9.64
CA ARG A 265 -41.65 -3.55 -8.72
C ARG A 265 -42.58 -4.43 -7.87
N ASP A 266 -43.88 -4.13 -7.81
CA ASP A 266 -44.84 -4.78 -6.91
C ASP A 266 -45.33 -6.13 -7.45
N THR A 267 -44.39 -7.03 -7.78
CA THR A 267 -44.68 -8.40 -8.21
C THR A 267 -44.35 -9.40 -7.11
N ALA A 268 -45.04 -10.54 -7.10
CA ALA A 268 -44.77 -11.61 -6.13
C ALA A 268 -43.34 -12.14 -6.27
N GLN A 269 -42.81 -12.19 -7.51
CA GLN A 269 -41.46 -12.62 -7.80
C GLN A 269 -40.41 -11.66 -7.22
N ILE A 270 -40.57 -10.34 -7.39
CA ILE A 270 -39.61 -9.38 -6.82
C ILE A 270 -39.66 -9.39 -5.30
N LYS A 271 -40.85 -9.54 -4.69
CA LYS A 271 -40.96 -9.68 -3.22
C LYS A 271 -40.22 -10.89 -2.67
N GLU A 272 -40.20 -12.00 -3.41
CA GLU A 272 -39.43 -13.18 -2.99
C GLU A 272 -37.93 -12.96 -3.18
N LEU A 273 -37.53 -12.40 -4.33
CA LEU A 273 -36.12 -12.01 -4.57
C LEU A 273 -35.62 -11.02 -3.52
N ASP A 274 -36.44 -10.06 -3.08
CA ASP A 274 -36.09 -9.12 -2.03
C ASP A 274 -35.78 -9.83 -0.69
N LYS A 275 -36.48 -10.92 -0.35
CA LYS A 275 -36.17 -11.73 0.83
C LYS A 275 -34.86 -12.49 0.66
N GLU A 276 -34.66 -13.14 -0.49
CA GLU A 276 -33.42 -13.87 -0.78
C GLU A 276 -32.20 -12.93 -0.77
N ILE A 277 -32.37 -11.71 -1.27
CA ILE A 277 -31.35 -10.65 -1.19
C ILE A 277 -31.03 -10.33 0.28
N GLU A 278 -32.02 -10.13 1.15
CA GLU A 278 -31.75 -9.87 2.58
C GLU A 278 -30.97 -11.01 3.25
N GLU A 279 -31.31 -12.25 2.93
CA GLU A 279 -30.61 -13.42 3.45
C GLU A 279 -29.15 -13.46 2.99
N VAL A 280 -28.90 -13.19 1.72
CA VAL A 280 -27.53 -13.14 1.17
C VAL A 280 -26.75 -11.95 1.72
N LEU A 281 -27.35 -10.76 1.83
CA LEU A 281 -26.71 -9.60 2.45
C LEU A 281 -26.37 -9.84 3.92
N THR A 282 -27.22 -10.57 4.66
CA THR A 282 -26.94 -10.97 6.04
C THR A 282 -25.76 -11.93 6.11
N GLN A 283 -25.68 -12.90 5.20
CA GLN A 283 -24.55 -13.83 5.10
C GLN A 283 -23.25 -13.09 4.73
N LEU A 284 -23.34 -12.17 3.77
CA LEU A 284 -22.21 -11.36 3.30
C LEU A 284 -21.67 -10.50 4.44
N ARG A 285 -22.52 -9.72 5.11
CA ARG A 285 -22.12 -8.89 6.26
C ARG A 285 -21.41 -9.70 7.34
N LYS A 286 -21.97 -10.87 7.70
CA LYS A 286 -21.35 -11.74 8.71
C LYS A 286 -19.97 -12.22 8.25
N LEU A 287 -19.83 -12.62 6.99
CA LEU A 287 -18.56 -13.04 6.43
C LEU A 287 -17.55 -11.89 6.42
N ASP A 288 -17.98 -10.68 6.06
CA ASP A 288 -17.17 -9.47 6.02
C ASP A 288 -16.68 -9.08 7.40
N GLU A 289 -17.55 -9.09 8.41
CA GLU A 289 -17.20 -8.81 9.80
C GLU A 289 -16.16 -9.83 10.31
N GLU A 290 -16.34 -11.12 10.02
CA GLU A 290 -15.37 -12.16 10.39
C GLU A 290 -14.03 -12.05 9.63
N LEU A 291 -14.07 -11.65 8.36
CA LEU A 291 -12.87 -11.41 7.54
C LEU A 291 -12.11 -10.18 8.04
N LEU A 292 -12.84 -9.10 8.30
CA LEU A 292 -12.30 -7.84 8.79
C LEU A 292 -11.53 -8.05 10.09
N GLY A 293 -12.15 -8.71 11.07
CA GLY A 293 -11.49 -8.99 12.35
C GLY A 293 -10.19 -9.78 12.20
N LYS A 294 -10.15 -10.76 11.29
CA LYS A 294 -8.94 -11.56 11.01
C LYS A 294 -7.84 -10.76 10.31
N ILE A 295 -8.21 -9.95 9.33
CA ILE A 295 -7.25 -9.15 8.56
C ILE A 295 -6.68 -8.03 9.44
N GLU A 296 -7.51 -7.42 10.31
CA GLU A 296 -7.06 -6.46 11.32
C GLU A 296 -6.10 -7.09 12.33
N GLU A 297 -6.38 -8.31 12.81
CA GLU A 297 -5.48 -9.07 13.70
C GLU A 297 -4.12 -9.34 13.03
N ILE A 298 -4.11 -9.82 11.79
CA ILE A 298 -2.88 -10.07 11.02
C ILE A 298 -2.09 -8.77 10.83
N ARG A 299 -2.76 -7.69 10.44
CA ARG A 299 -2.13 -6.38 10.22
C ARG A 299 -1.52 -5.84 11.51
N GLU A 300 -2.18 -6.03 12.65
CA GLU A 300 -1.69 -5.60 13.96
C GLU A 300 -0.50 -6.44 14.43
N ASP A 301 -0.52 -7.76 14.23
CA ASP A 301 0.62 -8.63 14.51
C ASP A 301 1.86 -8.23 13.70
N TYR A 302 1.69 -7.92 12.42
CA TYR A 302 2.75 -7.37 11.59
C TYR A 302 3.25 -6.00 12.07
N ARG A 303 2.34 -5.10 12.49
CA ARG A 303 2.73 -3.80 13.04
C ARG A 303 3.63 -3.95 14.26
N VAL A 304 3.27 -4.83 15.19
CA VAL A 304 4.02 -5.08 16.43
C VAL A 304 5.34 -5.79 16.14
N THR A 305 5.31 -6.87 15.36
CA THR A 305 6.48 -7.72 15.08
C THR A 305 7.57 -6.97 14.31
N TYR A 306 7.19 -6.14 13.34
CA TYR A 306 8.14 -5.41 12.49
C TYR A 306 8.29 -3.92 12.87
N ASN A 307 7.67 -3.51 13.97
CA ASN A 307 7.69 -2.16 14.52
C ASN A 307 7.38 -1.10 13.46
N PHE A 308 6.29 -1.30 12.72
CA PHE A 308 5.81 -0.32 11.75
C PHE A 308 5.10 0.83 12.45
N THR A 309 5.32 2.04 11.97
CA THR A 309 4.58 3.22 12.38
C THR A 309 3.21 3.28 11.70
N LYS A 310 2.27 4.03 12.28
CA LYS A 310 0.97 4.25 11.66
C LYS A 310 1.07 4.84 10.25
N TYR A 311 2.01 5.77 10.04
CA TYR A 311 2.25 6.43 8.75
C TYR A 311 2.79 5.49 7.67
N GLU A 312 3.55 4.47 8.06
CA GLU A 312 4.02 3.45 7.12
C GLU A 312 2.86 2.55 6.67
N ILE A 313 1.92 2.24 7.57
CA ILE A 313 0.83 1.29 7.29
C ILE A 313 -0.34 1.96 6.56
N ASP A 314 -0.67 3.19 6.93
CA ASP A 314 -1.76 3.99 6.37
C ASP A 314 -1.25 5.02 5.34
N SER A 315 -0.18 4.71 4.60
CA SER A 315 0.37 5.65 3.62
C SER A 315 -0.70 5.98 2.58
N GLU A 316 -1.08 7.26 2.52
CA GLU A 316 -2.18 7.84 1.72
C GLU A 316 -2.28 7.33 0.29
#